data_AF-A0A8H6YH29-F1
#
_entry.id   AF-A0A8H6YH29-F1
#
_cell.length_a   1.000
_cell.length_b   1.000
_cell.length_c   1.000
_cell.angle_alpha   90.00
_cell.angle_beta   90.00
_cell.angle_gamma   90.00
#
_symmetry.space_group_name_H-M   'P 1'
#
loop_
_entity.id
_entity.type
_entity.pdbx_description
1 polymer ?
#
loop_
_entity_poly.entity_id
_entity_poly.type
_entity_poly.pdbx_seq_one_letter_code
_entity_poly.pdbx_strand_id
1 'polypeptide(L)'
;MAPPKTVELFRGNCISEKAHTWLRTLEGTWRYDTKEEKLYQFEKGLHPGGQADEWWEELKADEKDTWKGLLAAFEKKWPKPKAVRRATEAIIEDLKTNTLNLHELGKYAKDEDGTSVLTHVAWAEGTRKLLMELPNGDGAMLLKSTVRSTLPVAFRRLVSDASLDTWEKWLQAVEAVPLDAIKDAHEDYVTRHPTQEQLADSLSRAHLSPSRVGTAYASPHSVYVPPAARLSQIPAVRQSPVATSYPITTPTPYAPRTPWNARSDDVFGGSTTVRAPNTFTKNLYGSQISPLAGRSRPTSLSGDPARDVDISRQMSQSARMYPADPASVQRYKADLEQWMSQYSNSPSPDYLSFPFTPGTAAPGSRECYRCGILTAPPHYGPSACKSLNSQEVPTRESNIRSIVGQILHPPRQRTAQISQINEIPYNLFGDFDPDQPLYEIESENGEGPAV
;
A
#
# COMPACT_ATOMS: atom_id res chain seq x y z
N MET A 1 26.65 -37.31 7.77
CA MET A 1 26.77 -36.78 9.13
C MET A 1 26.58 -35.27 9.06
N ALA A 2 25.58 -34.71 9.73
CA ALA A 2 25.44 -33.26 9.82
C ALA A 2 26.62 -32.66 10.61
N PRO A 3 27.16 -31.50 10.22
CA PRO A 3 28.26 -30.87 10.95
C PRO A 3 27.81 -30.58 12.40
N PRO A 4 28.71 -30.69 13.39
CA PRO A 4 28.38 -30.34 14.77
C PRO A 4 27.96 -28.87 14.80
N LYS A 5 26.78 -28.58 15.40
CA LYS A 5 26.32 -27.21 15.62
C LYS A 5 27.34 -26.50 16.52
N THR A 6 28.11 -25.59 15.94
CA THR A 6 29.01 -24.71 16.69
C THR A 6 28.16 -23.65 17.39
N VAL A 7 28.20 -23.64 18.72
CA VAL A 7 27.57 -22.58 19.52
C VAL A 7 28.45 -21.34 19.45
N GLU A 8 27.87 -20.21 19.07
CA GLU A 8 28.58 -18.92 19.10
C GLU A 8 28.90 -18.52 20.54
N LEU A 9 30.05 -17.86 20.74
CA LEU A 9 30.48 -17.38 22.05
C LEU A 9 29.60 -16.21 22.51
N PHE A 10 29.19 -16.21 23.77
CA PHE A 10 28.34 -15.18 24.36
C PHE A 10 29.15 -14.04 24.95
N ARG A 11 28.89 -12.80 24.51
CA ARG A 11 29.60 -11.60 24.97
C ARG A 11 28.88 -10.90 26.11
N GLY A 12 27.54 -10.99 26.14
CA GLY A 12 26.71 -10.47 27.23
C GLY A 12 26.48 -8.95 27.24
N ASN A 13 27.03 -8.22 26.27
CA ASN A 13 26.94 -6.76 26.13
C ASN A 13 26.10 -6.31 24.93
N CYS A 14 25.51 -7.25 24.20
CA CYS A 14 24.88 -7.03 22.91
C CYS A 14 23.36 -7.17 23.04
N ILE A 15 22.61 -6.13 22.68
CA ILE A 15 21.13 -6.15 22.72
C ILE A 15 20.57 -7.20 21.75
N SER A 16 21.29 -7.52 20.66
CA SER A 16 20.88 -8.57 19.72
C SER A 16 21.25 -9.99 20.16
N GLU A 17 22.13 -10.15 21.15
CA GLU A 17 22.43 -11.45 21.75
C GLU A 17 21.31 -11.84 22.72
N LYS A 18 20.44 -12.76 22.29
CA LYS A 18 19.36 -13.30 23.11
C LYS A 18 19.95 -14.29 24.13
N ALA A 19 20.37 -13.78 25.29
CA ALA A 19 21.01 -14.53 26.38
C ALA A 19 20.34 -15.88 26.69
N HIS A 20 19.01 -15.91 26.79
CA HIS A 20 18.24 -17.13 27.06
C HIS A 20 18.19 -18.12 25.89
N THR A 21 18.25 -17.62 24.65
CA THR A 21 18.32 -18.47 23.44
C THR A 21 19.70 -19.10 23.32
N TRP A 22 20.77 -18.33 23.57
CA TRP A 22 22.12 -18.87 23.62
C TRP A 22 22.25 -19.95 24.70
N LEU A 23 21.79 -19.68 25.92
CA LEU A 23 21.85 -20.63 27.03
C LEU A 23 21.15 -21.95 26.70
N ARG A 24 19.94 -21.91 26.11
CA ARG A 24 19.24 -23.12 25.65
C ARG A 24 19.97 -23.86 24.53
N THR A 25 20.64 -23.11 23.65
CA THR A 25 21.44 -23.69 22.56
C THR A 25 22.65 -24.42 23.14
N LEU A 26 23.33 -23.82 24.12
CA LEU A 26 24.41 -24.42 24.87
C LEU A 26 23.95 -25.69 25.60
N GLU A 27 22.84 -25.63 26.35
CA GLU A 27 22.22 -26.79 27.02
C GLU A 27 21.92 -27.92 26.02
N GLY A 28 21.44 -27.59 24.83
CA GLY A 28 21.17 -28.56 23.76
C GLY A 28 22.42 -29.19 23.13
N THR A 29 23.61 -28.66 23.39
CA THR A 29 24.88 -29.24 22.91
C THR A 29 25.56 -30.15 23.91
N TRP A 30 25.06 -30.21 25.15
CA TRP A 30 25.64 -31.06 26.17
C TRP A 30 25.49 -32.53 25.81
N ARG A 31 26.63 -33.25 25.83
CA ARG A 31 26.69 -34.69 25.63
C ARG A 31 26.84 -35.48 26.93
N TYR A 32 27.16 -34.80 28.02
CA TYR A 32 27.49 -35.38 29.32
C TYR A 32 26.77 -34.66 30.45
N ASP A 33 26.53 -35.37 31.56
CA ASP A 33 25.60 -34.93 32.60
C ASP A 33 26.24 -34.44 33.90
N THR A 34 27.57 -34.52 34.03
CA THR A 34 28.24 -34.12 35.28
C THR A 34 28.19 -32.59 35.46
N LYS A 35 28.14 -32.16 36.72
CA LYS A 35 27.99 -30.73 37.04
C LYS A 35 29.23 -29.93 36.65
N GLU A 36 30.42 -30.53 36.81
CA GLU A 36 31.72 -29.92 36.53
C GLU A 36 31.88 -29.65 35.03
N GLU A 37 31.46 -30.60 34.19
CA GLU A 37 31.50 -30.44 32.73
C GLU A 37 30.53 -29.36 32.23
N LYS A 38 29.35 -29.23 32.87
CA LYS A 38 28.37 -28.18 32.53
C LYS A 38 28.92 -26.79 32.83
N LEU A 39 29.56 -26.62 33.98
CA LEU A 39 30.21 -25.35 34.36
C LEU A 39 31.41 -25.03 33.45
N TYR A 40 32.23 -26.04 33.14
CA TYR A 40 33.34 -25.87 32.21
C TYR A 40 32.87 -25.47 30.81
N GLN A 41 31.83 -26.13 30.28
CA GLN A 41 31.28 -25.77 28.97
C GLN A 41 30.61 -24.39 28.98
N PHE A 42 30.00 -23.99 30.08
CA PHE A 42 29.47 -22.64 30.22
C PHE A 42 30.58 -21.59 30.16
N GLU A 43 31.65 -21.76 30.94
CA GLU A 43 32.82 -20.88 30.92
C GLU A 43 33.43 -20.79 29.50
N LYS A 44 33.62 -21.94 28.82
CA LYS A 44 34.15 -21.96 27.44
C LYS A 44 33.18 -21.43 26.39
N GLY A 45 31.90 -21.32 26.72
CA GLY A 45 30.90 -20.68 25.87
C GLY A 45 30.92 -19.15 25.97
N LEU A 46 31.66 -18.55 26.91
CA LEU A 46 31.78 -17.10 27.05
C LEU A 46 32.88 -16.56 26.13
N HIS A 47 32.66 -15.36 25.60
CA HIS A 47 33.67 -14.68 24.80
C HIS A 47 34.75 -14.10 25.72
N PRO A 48 36.05 -14.44 25.52
CA PRO A 48 37.13 -13.90 26.34
C PRO A 48 37.15 -12.36 26.33
N GLY A 49 37.24 -11.74 27.51
CA GLY A 49 37.21 -10.28 27.68
C GLY A 49 35.86 -9.65 27.34
N GLY A 50 34.79 -10.45 27.24
CA GLY A 50 33.42 -9.96 27.13
C GLY A 50 32.81 -9.64 28.49
N GLN A 51 31.69 -8.91 28.50
CA GLN A 51 30.98 -8.56 29.74
C GLN A 51 30.47 -9.81 30.49
N ALA A 52 30.12 -10.87 29.76
CA ALA A 52 29.73 -12.13 30.37
C ALA A 52 30.91 -12.85 31.04
N ASP A 53 32.11 -12.74 30.48
CA ASP A 53 33.36 -13.31 31.01
C ASP A 53 33.79 -12.54 32.28
N GLU A 54 33.77 -11.20 32.23
CA GLU A 54 34.00 -10.36 33.42
C GLU A 54 33.00 -10.65 34.54
N TRP A 55 31.71 -10.79 34.20
CA TRP A 55 30.67 -11.15 35.17
C TRP A 55 30.88 -12.55 35.75
N TRP A 56 31.34 -13.50 34.95
CA TRP A 56 31.67 -14.84 35.41
C TRP A 56 32.80 -14.78 36.42
N GLU A 57 33.90 -14.06 36.15
CA GLU A 57 35.02 -13.90 37.07
C GLU A 57 34.62 -13.24 38.40
N GLU A 58 33.70 -12.26 38.36
CA GLU A 58 33.18 -11.58 39.55
C GLU A 58 32.18 -12.41 40.38
N LEU A 59 31.68 -13.53 39.84
CA LEU A 59 30.69 -14.37 40.52
C LEU A 59 31.29 -15.06 41.74
N LYS A 60 30.53 -15.13 42.84
CA LYS A 60 30.97 -15.80 44.07
C LYS A 60 31.11 -17.31 43.85
N ALA A 61 32.07 -17.94 44.53
CA ALA A 61 32.29 -19.39 44.46
C ALA A 61 31.00 -20.19 44.79
N ASP A 62 30.23 -19.74 45.78
CA ASP A 62 28.96 -20.37 46.18
C ASP A 62 27.88 -20.32 45.08
N GLU A 63 27.94 -19.32 44.19
CA GLU A 63 27.02 -19.17 43.06
C GLU A 63 27.49 -20.00 41.84
N LYS A 64 28.78 -20.34 41.78
CA LYS A 64 29.38 -21.23 40.75
C LYS A 64 29.30 -22.71 41.11
N ASP A 65 29.05 -23.08 42.37
CA ASP A 65 29.10 -24.48 42.84
C ASP A 65 27.94 -25.35 42.29
N THR A 66 26.82 -24.73 41.94
CA THR A 66 25.66 -25.45 41.39
C THR A 66 25.13 -24.79 40.13
N TRP A 67 24.74 -25.61 39.13
CA TRP A 67 24.08 -25.11 37.91
C TRP A 67 22.85 -24.26 38.22
N LYS A 68 22.09 -24.66 39.26
CA LYS A 68 20.92 -23.91 39.73
C LYS A 68 21.29 -22.53 40.28
N GLY A 69 22.38 -22.44 41.04
CA GLY A 69 22.91 -21.17 41.54
C GLY A 69 23.36 -20.25 40.40
N LEU A 70 24.08 -20.83 39.44
CA LEU A 70 24.51 -20.11 38.25
C LEU A 70 23.33 -19.59 37.42
N LEU A 71 22.32 -20.42 37.17
CA LEU A 71 21.11 -20.00 36.46
C LEU A 71 20.40 -18.85 37.17
N ALA A 72 20.29 -18.89 38.49
CA ALA A 72 19.67 -17.82 39.27
C ALA A 72 20.48 -16.50 39.15
N ALA A 73 21.81 -16.58 39.22
CA ALA A 73 22.66 -15.42 39.04
C ALA A 73 22.62 -14.88 37.59
N PHE A 74 22.56 -15.79 36.61
CA PHE A 74 22.42 -15.46 35.19
C PHE A 74 21.10 -14.75 34.91
N GLU A 75 19.97 -15.25 35.44
CA GLU A 75 18.66 -14.61 35.30
C GLU A 75 18.60 -13.24 35.98
N LYS A 76 19.37 -13.04 37.05
CA LYS A 76 19.50 -11.74 37.72
C LYS A 76 20.25 -10.72 36.85
N LYS A 77 21.30 -11.16 36.14
CA LYS A 77 22.12 -10.29 35.28
C LYS A 77 21.49 -10.06 33.90
N TRP A 78 20.92 -11.10 33.30
CA TRP A 78 20.19 -11.05 32.03
C TRP A 78 18.74 -11.54 32.25
N PRO A 79 17.85 -10.66 32.73
CA PRO A 79 16.45 -11.03 32.99
C PRO A 79 15.77 -11.51 31.71
N LYS A 80 14.91 -12.54 31.84
CA LYS A 80 14.06 -12.98 30.74
C LYS A 80 13.23 -11.79 30.27
N PRO A 81 13.26 -11.42 28.97
CA PRO A 81 12.34 -10.43 28.48
C PRO A 81 10.94 -10.92 28.84
N LYS A 82 10.18 -10.11 29.59
CA LYS A 82 8.79 -10.41 29.88
C LYS A 82 8.14 -10.60 28.52
N ALA A 83 7.60 -11.78 28.24
CA ALA A 83 6.83 -11.99 27.03
C ALA A 83 5.68 -10.99 27.09
N VAL A 84 5.82 -9.89 26.36
CA VAL A 84 4.74 -8.95 26.13
C VAL A 84 3.80 -9.72 25.23
N ARG A 85 2.88 -10.47 25.86
CA ARG A 85 1.73 -10.99 25.13
C ARG A 85 1.11 -9.77 24.46
N ARG A 86 0.89 -9.86 23.15
CA ARG A 86 0.19 -8.79 22.43
C ARG A 86 -1.11 -8.53 23.18
N ALA A 87 -1.45 -7.25 23.35
CA ALA A 87 -2.70 -6.90 23.98
C ALA A 87 -3.83 -7.59 23.22
N THR A 88 -4.81 -8.15 23.95
CA THR A 88 -5.96 -8.84 23.35
C THR A 88 -6.64 -7.97 22.31
N GLU A 89 -6.71 -6.66 22.56
CA GLU A 89 -7.24 -5.64 21.66
C GLU A 89 -6.46 -5.55 20.34
N ALA A 90 -5.13 -5.66 20.39
CA ALA A 90 -4.29 -5.64 19.19
C ALA A 90 -4.51 -6.91 18.35
N ILE A 91 -4.66 -8.07 18.99
CA ILE A 91 -4.98 -9.33 18.30
C ILE A 91 -6.37 -9.25 17.65
N ILE A 92 -7.34 -8.62 18.32
CA ILE A 92 -8.69 -8.40 17.76
C ILE A 92 -8.64 -7.46 16.55
N GLU A 93 -7.86 -6.39 16.59
CA GLU A 93 -7.69 -5.50 15.43
C GLU A 93 -6.97 -6.21 14.26
N ASP A 94 -5.95 -7.03 14.54
CA ASP A 94 -5.30 -7.86 13.52
C ASP A 94 -6.28 -8.85 12.89
N LEU A 95 -7.16 -9.48 13.69
CA LEU A 95 -8.22 -10.36 13.17
C LEU A 95 -9.23 -9.62 12.28
N LYS A 96 -9.54 -8.34 12.57
CA LYS A 96 -10.45 -7.53 11.74
C LYS A 96 -9.80 -7.06 10.45
N THR A 97 -8.51 -6.75 10.50
CA THR A 97 -7.73 -6.27 9.35
C THR A 97 -7.26 -7.42 8.46
N ASN A 98 -7.24 -8.66 8.97
CA ASN A 98 -7.02 -9.86 8.17
C ASN A 98 -8.22 -10.14 7.24
N THR A 99 -8.32 -9.37 6.17
CA THR A 99 -9.38 -9.45 5.16
C THR A 99 -8.92 -10.24 3.94
N LEU A 100 -9.78 -11.09 3.40
CA LEU A 100 -9.52 -11.80 2.17
C LEU A 100 -10.05 -10.98 0.98
N ASN A 101 -9.18 -10.57 0.05
CA ASN A 101 -9.63 -9.80 -1.11
C ASN A 101 -10.31 -10.69 -2.15
N LEU A 102 -11.48 -10.27 -2.65
CA LEU A 102 -12.23 -11.00 -3.68
C LEU A 102 -11.41 -11.23 -4.96
N HIS A 103 -10.56 -10.28 -5.34
CA HIS A 103 -9.72 -10.39 -6.54
C HIS A 103 -8.50 -11.30 -6.36
N GLU A 104 -8.19 -11.68 -5.13
CA GLU A 104 -7.06 -12.55 -4.80
C GLU A 104 -7.51 -13.96 -4.44
N LEU A 105 -8.83 -14.20 -4.34
CA LEU A 105 -9.39 -15.52 -4.11
C LEU A 105 -8.94 -16.52 -5.17
N GLY A 106 -8.55 -17.71 -4.71
CA GLY A 106 -8.16 -18.81 -5.60
C GLY A 106 -6.82 -18.61 -6.31
N LYS A 107 -6.07 -17.55 -5.99
CA LYS A 107 -4.67 -17.41 -6.41
C LYS A 107 -3.75 -18.13 -5.42
N TYR A 108 -2.52 -18.37 -5.85
CA TYR A 108 -1.46 -18.85 -4.96
C TYR A 108 -0.75 -17.65 -4.34
N ALA A 109 -0.63 -17.65 -3.02
CA ALA A 109 0.26 -16.77 -2.26
C ALA A 109 1.45 -17.60 -1.75
N LYS A 110 2.58 -16.94 -1.52
CA LYS A 110 3.68 -17.57 -0.80
C LYS A 110 3.43 -17.44 0.69
N ASP A 111 3.52 -18.55 1.39
CA ASP A 111 3.47 -18.57 2.84
C ASP A 111 4.81 -18.11 3.46
N GLU A 112 4.88 -17.99 4.78
CA GLU A 112 6.08 -17.58 5.55
C GLU A 112 7.30 -18.47 5.24
N ASP A 113 7.07 -19.75 4.93
CA ASP A 113 8.10 -20.73 4.54
C ASP A 113 8.43 -20.71 3.03
N GLY A 114 7.83 -19.81 2.25
CA GLY A 114 8.03 -19.68 0.81
C GLY A 114 7.24 -20.67 -0.06
N THR A 115 6.45 -21.54 0.55
CA THR A 115 5.58 -22.51 -0.14
C THR A 115 4.39 -21.82 -0.78
N SER A 116 4.04 -22.20 -2.02
CA SER A 116 2.87 -21.66 -2.71
C SER A 116 1.60 -22.33 -2.21
N VAL A 117 0.77 -21.59 -1.49
CA VAL A 117 -0.48 -22.03 -0.87
C VAL A 117 -1.63 -21.17 -1.42
N LEU A 118 -2.84 -21.72 -1.52
CA LEU A 118 -4.00 -20.95 -1.98
C LEU A 118 -4.30 -19.81 -0.99
N THR A 119 -4.66 -18.63 -1.50
CA THR A 119 -4.84 -17.41 -0.68
C THR A 119 -5.83 -17.57 0.46
N HIS A 120 -6.94 -18.30 0.25
CA HIS A 120 -7.94 -18.56 1.29
C HIS A 120 -7.44 -19.56 2.35
N VAL A 121 -6.54 -20.48 1.99
CA VAL A 121 -5.89 -21.41 2.92
C VAL A 121 -4.86 -20.66 3.76
N ALA A 122 -4.00 -19.85 3.13
CA ALA A 122 -3.03 -19.00 3.84
C ALA A 122 -3.74 -18.03 4.81
N TRP A 123 -4.86 -17.45 4.40
CA TRP A 123 -5.69 -16.61 5.27
C TRP A 123 -6.29 -17.37 6.45
N ALA A 124 -6.78 -18.60 6.23
CA ALA A 124 -7.34 -19.44 7.30
C ALA A 124 -6.26 -19.80 8.33
N GLU A 125 -5.04 -20.11 7.87
CA GLU A 125 -3.91 -20.39 8.75
C GLU A 125 -3.47 -19.15 9.56
N GLY A 126 -3.35 -17.99 8.92
CA GLY A 126 -3.04 -16.73 9.62
C GLY A 126 -4.10 -16.39 10.69
N THR A 127 -5.38 -16.64 10.37
CA THR A 127 -6.49 -16.48 11.32
C THR A 127 -6.37 -17.47 12.49
N ARG A 128 -5.99 -18.72 12.21
CA ARG A 128 -5.75 -19.75 13.25
C ARG A 128 -4.62 -19.35 14.19
N LYS A 129 -3.49 -18.84 13.66
CA LYS A 129 -2.35 -18.35 14.46
C LYS A 129 -2.78 -17.24 15.42
N LEU A 130 -3.52 -16.24 14.92
CA LEU A 130 -4.03 -15.13 15.74
C LEU A 130 -5.00 -15.60 16.83
N LEU A 131 -5.85 -16.58 16.54
CA LEU A 131 -6.78 -17.16 17.52
C LEU A 131 -6.05 -17.91 18.65
N MET A 132 -4.92 -18.59 18.35
CA MET A 132 -4.11 -19.27 19.36
C MET A 132 -3.41 -18.31 20.33
N GLU A 133 -3.19 -17.05 19.92
CA GLU A 133 -2.63 -16.01 20.80
C GLU A 133 -3.64 -15.46 21.81
N LEU A 134 -4.94 -15.72 21.62
CA LEU A 134 -5.98 -15.24 22.53
C LEU A 134 -6.02 -16.09 23.82
N PRO A 135 -6.04 -15.45 25.01
CA PRO A 135 -6.00 -16.17 26.28
C PRO A 135 -7.27 -16.96 26.62
N ASN A 136 -8.41 -16.67 26.00
CA ASN A 136 -9.71 -17.29 26.29
C ASN A 136 -10.42 -17.71 24.99
N GLY A 137 -10.68 -19.02 24.83
CA GLY A 137 -11.37 -19.58 23.66
C GLY A 137 -12.82 -19.08 23.44
N ASP A 138 -13.46 -18.52 24.48
CA ASP A 138 -14.86 -18.07 24.42
C ASP A 138 -15.05 -16.70 23.72
N GLY A 139 -14.03 -15.82 23.79
CA GLY A 139 -14.04 -14.54 23.06
C GLY A 139 -14.02 -14.73 21.55
N ALA A 140 -13.57 -15.90 21.10
CA ALA A 140 -13.48 -16.25 19.70
C ALA A 140 -14.89 -16.35 19.07
N MET A 141 -15.90 -16.95 19.71
CA MET A 141 -17.21 -17.12 19.06
C MET A 141 -17.92 -15.80 18.74
N LEU A 142 -17.77 -14.77 19.60
CA LEU A 142 -18.32 -13.44 19.35
C LEU A 142 -17.60 -12.72 18.20
N LEU A 143 -16.33 -13.05 17.95
CA LEU A 143 -15.58 -12.53 16.82
C LEU A 143 -15.90 -13.25 15.51
N LYS A 144 -16.51 -14.45 15.57
CA LYS A 144 -16.80 -15.24 14.36
C LYS A 144 -17.75 -14.52 13.42
N SER A 145 -18.74 -13.79 13.92
CA SER A 145 -19.62 -12.96 13.06
C SER A 145 -18.85 -11.78 12.44
N THR A 146 -17.98 -11.14 13.21
CA THR A 146 -17.17 -10.01 12.77
C THR A 146 -16.17 -10.44 11.70
N VAL A 147 -15.43 -11.53 11.92
CA VAL A 147 -14.48 -12.10 10.96
C VAL A 147 -15.20 -12.76 9.78
N ARG A 148 -16.40 -13.33 9.97
CA ARG A 148 -17.23 -13.73 8.82
C ARG A 148 -17.53 -12.54 7.92
N SER A 149 -17.79 -11.36 8.49
CA SER A 149 -18.08 -10.17 7.70
C SER A 149 -16.90 -9.63 6.90
N THR A 150 -15.65 -9.95 7.29
CA THR A 150 -14.44 -9.57 6.55
C THR A 150 -14.23 -10.41 5.29
N LEU A 151 -14.93 -11.55 5.16
CA LEU A 151 -14.87 -12.38 3.96
C LEU A 151 -15.75 -11.81 2.83
N PRO A 152 -15.32 -11.94 1.56
CA PRO A 152 -16.12 -11.56 0.41
C PRO A 152 -17.48 -12.27 0.39
N VAL A 153 -18.52 -11.56 -0.04
CA VAL A 153 -19.91 -12.06 -0.04
C VAL A 153 -20.04 -13.38 -0.81
N ALA A 154 -19.37 -13.48 -1.97
CA ALA A 154 -19.32 -14.69 -2.80
C ALA A 154 -18.79 -15.90 -2.00
N PHE A 155 -17.72 -15.70 -1.25
CA PHE A 155 -17.08 -16.74 -0.46
C PHE A 155 -17.86 -17.09 0.80
N ARG A 156 -18.45 -16.08 1.46
CA ARG A 156 -19.33 -16.30 2.62
C ARG A 156 -20.44 -17.28 2.30
N ARG A 157 -21.08 -17.17 1.13
CA ARG A 157 -22.15 -18.07 0.70
C ARG A 157 -21.73 -19.53 0.63
N LEU A 158 -20.47 -19.80 0.24
CA LEU A 158 -19.92 -21.16 0.17
C LEU A 158 -19.68 -21.77 1.55
N VAL A 159 -19.43 -20.95 2.57
CA VAL A 159 -19.08 -21.38 3.94
C VAL A 159 -20.16 -20.99 4.96
N SER A 160 -21.41 -20.84 4.50
CA SER A 160 -22.56 -20.37 5.30
C SER A 160 -23.29 -21.47 6.08
N ASP A 161 -22.72 -22.67 6.23
CA ASP A 161 -23.40 -23.77 6.92
C ASP A 161 -23.55 -23.50 8.43
N ALA A 162 -24.77 -23.70 8.93
CA ALA A 162 -25.16 -23.59 10.34
C ALA A 162 -24.51 -24.68 11.21
N SER A 163 -24.05 -25.78 10.61
CA SER A 163 -23.32 -26.86 11.29
C SER A 163 -21.90 -26.48 11.73
N LEU A 164 -21.38 -25.36 11.23
CA LEU A 164 -20.05 -24.83 11.55
C LEU A 164 -20.14 -24.00 12.83
N ASP A 165 -20.22 -24.66 13.98
CA ASP A 165 -20.33 -24.05 15.31
C ASP A 165 -18.96 -23.61 15.86
N THR A 166 -17.91 -24.42 15.72
CA THR A 166 -16.56 -24.07 16.22
C THR A 166 -15.70 -23.29 15.21
N TRP A 167 -14.61 -22.68 15.69
CA TRP A 167 -13.62 -22.03 14.82
C TRP A 167 -12.87 -23.02 13.96
N GLU A 168 -12.36 -24.11 14.54
CA GLU A 168 -11.69 -25.19 13.82
C GLU A 168 -12.52 -25.71 12.66
N LYS A 169 -13.79 -26.09 12.90
CA LYS A 169 -14.67 -26.60 11.84
C LYS A 169 -14.90 -25.55 10.76
N TRP A 170 -15.05 -24.29 11.14
CA TRP A 170 -15.30 -23.21 10.19
C TRP A 170 -14.06 -22.91 9.33
N LEU A 171 -12.86 -22.85 9.94
CA LEU A 171 -11.61 -22.67 9.21
C LEU A 171 -11.29 -23.87 8.32
N GLN A 172 -11.55 -25.11 8.78
CA GLN A 172 -11.46 -26.29 7.92
C GLN A 172 -12.42 -26.22 6.73
N ALA A 173 -13.64 -25.75 6.94
CA ALA A 173 -14.60 -25.56 5.85
C ALA A 173 -14.14 -24.47 4.87
N VAL A 174 -13.46 -23.42 5.33
CA VAL A 174 -12.81 -22.41 4.47
C VAL A 174 -11.69 -23.03 3.65
N GLU A 175 -10.82 -23.84 4.27
CA GLU A 175 -9.69 -24.50 3.61
C GLU A 175 -10.15 -25.57 2.59
N ALA A 176 -11.28 -26.22 2.86
CA ALA A 176 -11.83 -27.28 2.03
C ALA A 176 -12.64 -26.78 0.82
N VAL A 177 -12.80 -25.46 0.63
CA VAL A 177 -13.57 -24.93 -0.50
C VAL A 177 -12.82 -25.24 -1.81
N PRO A 178 -13.42 -25.98 -2.75
CA PRO A 178 -12.76 -26.32 -4.00
C PRO A 178 -12.58 -25.07 -4.88
N LEU A 179 -11.48 -25.04 -5.63
CA LEU A 179 -11.11 -23.90 -6.47
C LEU A 179 -12.19 -23.56 -7.51
N ASP A 180 -12.85 -24.57 -8.07
CA ASP A 180 -13.88 -24.36 -9.09
C ASP A 180 -15.12 -23.67 -8.50
N ALA A 181 -15.53 -24.04 -7.29
CA ALA A 181 -16.62 -23.34 -6.60
C ALA A 181 -16.29 -21.87 -6.29
N ILE A 182 -15.01 -21.56 -6.03
CA ILE A 182 -14.54 -20.18 -5.85
C ILE A 182 -14.68 -19.38 -7.15
N LYS A 183 -14.28 -19.96 -8.29
CA LYS A 183 -14.38 -19.31 -9.59
C LYS A 183 -15.84 -19.07 -9.98
N ASP A 184 -16.69 -20.09 -9.83
CA ASP A 184 -18.12 -20.00 -10.13
C ASP A 184 -18.79 -18.92 -9.26
N ALA A 185 -18.47 -18.88 -7.95
CA ALA A 185 -19.00 -17.87 -7.04
C ALA A 185 -18.51 -16.45 -7.39
N HIS A 186 -17.28 -16.29 -7.86
CA HIS A 186 -16.76 -15.01 -8.32
C HIS A 186 -17.47 -14.55 -9.60
N GLU A 187 -17.65 -15.44 -10.57
CA GLU A 187 -18.34 -15.14 -11.83
C GLU A 187 -19.83 -14.79 -11.60
N ASP A 188 -20.51 -15.54 -10.74
CA ASP A 188 -21.89 -15.25 -10.33
C ASP A 188 -21.99 -13.90 -9.61
N TYR A 189 -21.01 -13.57 -8.77
CA TYR A 189 -20.95 -12.27 -8.09
C TYR A 189 -20.78 -11.11 -9.07
N VAL A 190 -19.84 -11.22 -10.03
CA VAL A 190 -19.63 -10.20 -11.07
C VAL A 190 -20.87 -10.03 -11.94
N THR A 191 -21.56 -11.13 -12.27
CA THR A 191 -22.79 -11.11 -13.08
C THR A 191 -23.95 -10.43 -12.35
N ARG A 192 -24.11 -10.66 -11.05
CA ARG A 192 -25.19 -10.08 -10.23
C ARG A 192 -24.89 -8.67 -9.72
N HIS A 193 -23.62 -8.29 -9.65
CA HIS A 193 -23.17 -6.98 -9.22
C HIS A 193 -22.30 -6.34 -10.31
N PRO A 194 -22.89 -5.99 -11.46
CA PRO A 194 -22.14 -5.34 -12.53
C PRO A 194 -21.56 -4.02 -12.03
N THR A 195 -20.33 -3.72 -12.46
CA THR A 195 -19.67 -2.48 -12.10
C THR A 195 -20.45 -1.28 -12.67
N GLN A 196 -20.26 -0.10 -12.07
CA GLN A 196 -20.89 1.14 -12.55
C GLN A 196 -20.59 1.41 -14.04
N GLU A 197 -19.42 0.99 -14.52
CA GLU A 197 -19.00 1.06 -15.91
C GLU A 197 -19.77 0.10 -16.81
N GLN A 198 -20.02 -1.14 -16.36
CA GLN A 198 -20.86 -2.11 -17.10
C GLN A 198 -22.33 -1.69 -17.13
N LEU A 199 -22.83 -1.07 -16.07
CA LEU A 199 -24.16 -0.45 -16.05
C LEU A 199 -24.24 0.74 -17.01
N ALA A 200 -23.22 1.59 -17.04
CA ALA A 200 -23.15 2.72 -17.96
C ALA A 200 -23.06 2.26 -19.44
N ASP A 201 -22.28 1.22 -19.74
CA ASP A 201 -22.19 0.65 -21.09
C ASP A 201 -23.51 -0.03 -21.51
N SER A 202 -24.16 -0.74 -20.59
CA SER A 202 -25.48 -1.35 -20.84
C SER A 202 -26.56 -0.30 -21.14
N LEU A 203 -26.58 0.80 -20.39
CA LEU A 203 -27.47 1.93 -20.66
C LEU A 203 -27.13 2.59 -22.01
N SER A 204 -25.84 2.78 -22.31
CA SER A 204 -25.39 3.36 -23.58
C SER A 204 -25.81 2.53 -24.80
N ARG A 205 -25.74 1.19 -24.70
CA ARG A 205 -26.20 0.28 -25.77
C ARG A 205 -27.72 0.23 -25.90
N ALA A 206 -28.46 0.33 -24.79
CA ALA A 206 -29.92 0.40 -24.82
C ALA A 206 -30.41 1.67 -25.54
N HIS A 207 -29.71 2.80 -25.41
CA HIS A 207 -30.01 4.06 -26.10
C HIS A 207 -29.66 4.06 -27.60
N LEU A 208 -28.87 3.10 -28.07
CA LEU A 208 -28.47 2.98 -29.48
C LEU A 208 -29.25 1.92 -30.26
N SER A 209 -30.22 1.23 -29.65
CA SER A 209 -31.12 0.35 -30.38
C SER A 209 -32.19 1.20 -31.07
N PRO A 210 -32.19 1.33 -32.41
CA PRO A 210 -33.32 1.92 -33.09
C PRO A 210 -34.48 0.95 -32.92
N SER A 211 -35.58 1.42 -32.33
CA SER A 211 -36.87 0.74 -32.39
C SER A 211 -37.11 0.30 -33.83
N ARG A 212 -36.89 -0.98 -34.14
CA ARG A 212 -37.47 -1.59 -35.32
C ARG A 212 -38.96 -1.56 -35.08
N VAL A 213 -39.59 -0.49 -35.55
CA VAL A 213 -41.00 -0.46 -35.89
C VAL A 213 -41.19 -1.59 -36.87
N GLY A 214 -41.57 -2.76 -36.34
CA GLY A 214 -42.01 -3.87 -37.14
C GLY A 214 -43.24 -3.39 -37.90
N THR A 215 -43.08 -3.21 -39.20
CA THR A 215 -44.17 -3.17 -40.17
C THR A 215 -44.97 -4.45 -40.01
N ALA A 216 -46.01 -4.38 -39.17
CA ALA A 216 -47.03 -5.40 -39.08
C ALA A 216 -47.76 -5.43 -40.42
N TYR A 217 -47.47 -6.46 -41.21
CA TYR A 217 -48.31 -6.82 -42.34
C TYR A 217 -49.73 -7.06 -41.83
N ALA A 218 -50.67 -6.37 -42.49
CA ALA A 218 -52.09 -6.51 -42.29
C ALA A 218 -52.54 -7.97 -42.46
N SER A 219 -53.32 -8.47 -41.51
CA SER A 219 -54.38 -9.43 -41.81
C SER A 219 -55.66 -8.95 -41.14
N PRO A 220 -56.79 -8.98 -41.84
CA PRO A 220 -58.07 -8.52 -41.33
C PRO A 220 -58.69 -9.64 -40.48
N HIS A 221 -59.30 -9.28 -39.35
CA HIS A 221 -60.67 -9.67 -39.03
C HIS A 221 -61.07 -9.22 -37.62
N SER A 222 -62.33 -8.78 -37.56
CA SER A 222 -63.23 -8.82 -36.41
C SER A 222 -63.13 -7.71 -35.35
N VAL A 223 -63.80 -6.61 -35.69
CA VAL A 223 -64.93 -6.02 -34.93
C VAL A 223 -65.08 -6.49 -33.47
N TYR A 224 -64.74 -5.62 -32.53
CA TYR A 224 -65.61 -5.34 -31.37
C TYR A 224 -65.29 -3.97 -30.77
N VAL A 225 -66.30 -3.10 -30.77
CA VAL A 225 -66.29 -1.76 -30.19
C VAL A 225 -67.09 -1.81 -28.89
N PRO A 226 -66.57 -1.22 -27.79
CA PRO A 226 -67.44 -0.64 -26.77
C PRO A 226 -67.19 0.86 -26.54
N PRO A 227 -68.17 1.57 -25.96
CA PRO A 227 -68.41 2.98 -26.27
C PRO A 227 -67.66 3.98 -25.40
N ALA A 228 -67.56 5.17 -25.97
CA ALA A 228 -66.91 6.37 -25.46
C ALA A 228 -67.50 6.91 -24.15
N ALA A 229 -66.62 7.31 -23.24
CA ALA A 229 -66.90 8.32 -22.23
C ALA A 229 -66.22 9.64 -22.63
N ARG A 230 -67.02 10.70 -22.55
CA ARG A 230 -66.81 12.07 -23.02
C ARG A 230 -66.02 12.93 -22.02
N LEU A 231 -65.30 13.90 -22.60
CA LEU A 231 -64.98 15.25 -22.10
C LEU A 231 -64.04 15.34 -20.88
N SER A 232 -62.92 16.07 -20.95
CA SER A 232 -62.96 17.54 -20.93
C SER A 232 -61.70 18.17 -21.54
N GLN A 233 -61.92 19.19 -22.36
CA GLN A 233 -60.94 20.06 -23.00
C GLN A 233 -60.34 21.03 -21.97
N ILE A 234 -59.04 21.30 -22.05
CA ILE A 234 -58.40 22.49 -21.47
C ILE A 234 -57.74 23.28 -22.62
N PRO A 235 -57.88 24.62 -22.69
CA PRO A 235 -57.52 25.38 -23.88
C PRO A 235 -56.02 25.64 -24.00
N ALA A 236 -55.52 25.55 -25.24
CA ALA A 236 -54.21 26.02 -25.64
C ALA A 236 -54.19 27.56 -25.70
N VAL A 237 -53.27 28.17 -24.96
CA VAL A 237 -52.92 29.60 -25.14
C VAL A 237 -51.77 29.69 -26.13
N ARG A 238 -52.09 30.24 -27.30
CA ARG A 238 -51.15 30.84 -28.26
C ARG A 238 -50.65 32.17 -27.68
N GLN A 239 -49.35 32.41 -27.69
CA GLN A 239 -48.82 33.75 -27.93
C GLN A 239 -47.57 33.67 -28.84
N SER A 240 -47.60 34.55 -29.85
CA SER A 240 -46.66 34.73 -30.95
C SER A 240 -45.42 35.56 -30.50
N PRO A 241 -44.38 35.72 -31.37
CA PRO A 241 -43.06 36.20 -30.98
C PRO A 241 -42.98 37.73 -30.99
N VAL A 242 -42.18 38.29 -30.10
CA VAL A 242 -41.74 39.70 -30.17
C VAL A 242 -40.22 39.72 -30.31
N ALA A 243 -39.79 40.18 -31.47
CA ALA A 243 -38.43 40.63 -31.73
C ALA A 243 -38.29 42.05 -31.19
N THR A 244 -37.25 42.32 -30.40
CA THR A 244 -36.73 43.69 -30.22
C THR A 244 -35.22 43.68 -30.08
N SER A 245 -34.64 44.59 -30.84
CA SER A 245 -33.26 44.97 -31.11
C SER A 245 -32.36 45.29 -29.92
N TYR A 246 -31.06 45.06 -30.14
CA TYR A 246 -29.90 45.58 -29.41
C TYR A 246 -29.91 47.10 -29.23
N PRO A 247 -29.21 47.59 -28.19
CA PRO A 247 -28.35 48.75 -28.39
C PRO A 247 -26.86 48.45 -28.10
N ILE A 248 -26.07 48.98 -29.03
CA ILE A 248 -24.62 49.17 -29.02
C ILE A 248 -24.23 50.22 -27.96
N THR A 249 -23.14 49.99 -27.22
CA THR A 249 -22.22 50.98 -26.59
C THR A 249 -21.25 50.18 -25.70
N THR A 250 -19.96 50.42 -25.53
CA THR A 250 -18.89 51.28 -26.09
C THR A 250 -17.58 50.72 -25.48
N PRO A 251 -16.42 50.81 -26.15
CA PRO A 251 -15.16 50.27 -25.62
C PRO A 251 -14.44 51.28 -24.69
N THR A 252 -13.94 50.79 -23.56
CA THR A 252 -13.06 51.54 -22.63
C THR A 252 -11.59 51.12 -22.75
N PRO A 253 -10.66 52.00 -22.35
CA PRO A 253 -9.42 52.21 -23.11
C PRO A 253 -8.20 51.40 -22.65
N TYR A 254 -7.30 51.26 -23.61
CA TYR A 254 -5.91 50.83 -23.54
C TYR A 254 -5.10 51.53 -22.45
N ALA A 255 -4.30 50.76 -21.70
CA ALA A 255 -3.18 51.27 -20.91
C ALA A 255 -1.84 50.76 -21.51
N PRO A 256 -0.77 51.57 -21.45
CA PRO A 256 0.39 51.47 -22.34
C PRO A 256 1.40 50.38 -21.95
N ARG A 257 1.93 49.71 -22.98
CA ARG A 257 3.18 48.95 -22.95
C ARG A 257 4.36 49.90 -22.85
N THR A 258 5.27 49.65 -21.91
CA THR A 258 6.63 50.20 -21.93
C THR A 258 7.57 49.29 -22.72
N PRO A 259 8.64 49.84 -23.34
CA PRO A 259 9.39 49.15 -24.38
C PRO A 259 10.60 48.39 -23.84
N TRP A 260 10.89 47.29 -24.53
CA TRP A 260 12.20 46.65 -24.60
C TRP A 260 13.22 47.60 -25.22
N ASN A 261 14.37 47.78 -24.56
CA ASN A 261 15.60 48.28 -25.19
C ASN A 261 16.64 47.16 -25.20
N ALA A 262 17.20 46.97 -26.39
CA ALA A 262 18.30 46.07 -26.71
C ALA A 262 19.67 46.75 -26.56
N ARG A 263 20.71 45.92 -26.54
CA ARG A 263 22.18 46.21 -26.61
C ARG A 263 22.77 46.73 -25.28
N SER A 264 23.94 46.29 -24.85
CA SER A 264 25.18 46.07 -25.62
C SER A 264 26.06 44.91 -25.12
N ASP A 265 26.92 44.43 -26.03
CA ASP A 265 28.14 43.66 -25.79
C ASP A 265 29.02 44.28 -24.69
N ASP A 266 29.67 43.46 -23.87
CA ASP A 266 31.11 43.62 -23.65
C ASP A 266 31.79 42.34 -23.14
N VAL A 267 33.00 42.20 -23.65
CA VAL A 267 33.89 41.05 -23.62
C VAL A 267 35.16 41.48 -22.86
N PHE A 268 35.76 40.56 -22.11
CA PHE A 268 37.04 40.63 -21.37
C PHE A 268 37.11 41.38 -20.02
N GLY A 269 37.75 40.71 -19.06
CA GLY A 269 38.53 41.36 -17.99
C GLY A 269 38.20 40.93 -16.57
N GLY A 270 38.99 40.01 -16.01
CA GLY A 270 38.88 39.62 -14.61
C GLY A 270 39.37 40.67 -13.61
N SER A 271 38.96 40.55 -12.35
CA SER A 271 39.87 40.59 -11.20
C SER A 271 39.10 40.37 -9.90
N THR A 272 39.74 39.59 -9.05
CA THR A 272 39.47 39.27 -7.65
C THR A 272 39.05 40.45 -6.78
N THR A 273 37.97 40.30 -6.01
CA THR A 273 37.88 40.88 -4.66
C THR A 273 37.09 39.97 -3.72
N VAL A 274 37.69 39.73 -2.57
CA VAL A 274 37.17 38.99 -1.41
C VAL A 274 35.99 39.74 -0.83
N ARG A 275 34.82 39.11 -0.77
CA ARG A 275 33.63 39.69 -0.13
C ARG A 275 33.38 39.01 1.21
N ALA A 276 33.38 39.84 2.26
CA ALA A 276 33.07 39.51 3.64
C ALA A 276 31.69 38.81 3.78
N PRO A 277 31.49 37.98 4.82
CA PRO A 277 30.20 37.32 5.05
C PRO A 277 29.15 38.34 5.51
N ASN A 278 28.11 38.54 4.69
CA ASN A 278 26.94 39.31 5.08
C ASN A 278 26.18 38.57 6.19
N THR A 279 26.10 39.21 7.35
CA THR A 279 25.22 38.88 8.46
C THR A 279 23.77 39.22 8.10
N PHE A 280 23.06 38.25 7.52
CA PHE A 280 21.60 38.26 7.43
C PHE A 280 21.03 36.85 7.66
N THR A 281 21.60 36.14 8.64
CA THR A 281 21.18 34.81 9.10
C THR A 281 20.74 34.92 10.56
N LYS A 282 19.54 35.47 10.78
CA LYS A 282 18.73 35.23 11.98
C LYS A 282 17.29 35.59 11.63
N ASN A 283 16.41 34.59 11.73
CA ASN A 283 14.98 34.59 11.41
C ASN A 283 14.61 34.27 9.96
N LEU A 284 14.56 32.97 9.65
CA LEU A 284 13.42 32.31 9.01
C LEU A 284 13.73 30.81 8.85
N TYR A 285 13.44 30.04 9.91
CA TYR A 285 13.19 28.60 9.78
C TYR A 285 11.89 28.44 9.01
N GLY A 286 11.97 28.29 7.69
CA GLY A 286 10.80 28.16 6.84
C GLY A 286 11.20 28.03 5.38
N SER A 287 11.22 26.79 4.90
CA SER A 287 11.24 26.38 3.49
C SER A 287 12.37 26.94 2.61
N GLN A 288 13.37 26.10 2.30
CA GLN A 288 13.99 26.07 0.97
C GLN A 288 14.32 24.64 0.55
N ILE A 289 13.59 24.17 -0.46
CA ILE A 289 13.91 23.00 -1.28
C ILE A 289 14.71 23.54 -2.46
N SER A 290 15.93 23.04 -2.64
CA SER A 290 16.81 23.38 -3.77
C SER A 290 16.17 23.05 -5.13
N PRO A 291 16.42 23.85 -6.19
CA PRO A 291 15.85 23.62 -7.52
C PRO A 291 16.56 22.51 -8.34
N LEU A 292 17.43 21.70 -7.70
CA LEU A 292 18.24 20.65 -8.35
C LEU A 292 18.21 19.30 -7.60
N ALA A 293 17.28 19.10 -6.66
CA ALA A 293 17.05 17.79 -6.05
C ALA A 293 16.29 16.88 -7.04
N GLY A 294 17.05 16.11 -7.83
CA GLY A 294 16.51 15.12 -8.74
C GLY A 294 15.76 14.00 -8.02
N ARG A 295 14.53 13.72 -8.49
CA ARG A 295 13.83 12.42 -8.38
C ARG A 295 13.73 11.82 -6.96
N SER A 296 13.48 12.65 -5.95
CA SER A 296 13.07 12.13 -4.65
C SER A 296 11.77 11.35 -4.82
N ARG A 297 11.80 10.09 -4.40
CA ARG A 297 10.68 9.17 -4.20
C ARG A 297 9.49 9.95 -3.58
N PRO A 298 8.23 9.71 -3.98
CA PRO A 298 7.09 10.45 -3.44
C PRO A 298 7.15 10.45 -1.92
N THR A 299 7.00 11.64 -1.32
CA THR A 299 6.81 11.77 0.12
C THR A 299 5.61 10.91 0.48
N SER A 300 5.87 9.82 1.18
CA SER A 300 4.86 8.83 1.54
C SER A 300 3.82 9.46 2.48
N LEU A 301 2.53 9.09 2.32
CA LEU A 301 1.47 9.57 3.20
C LEU A 301 1.58 8.94 4.60
N SER A 302 2.00 7.69 4.66
CA SER A 302 2.06 6.88 5.90
C SER A 302 3.43 6.28 6.22
N GLY A 303 4.39 6.33 5.30
CA GLY A 303 5.66 5.62 5.35
C GLY A 303 5.63 4.21 4.74
N ASP A 304 4.43 3.66 4.48
CA ASP A 304 4.20 2.32 3.96
C ASP A 304 3.57 2.37 2.55
N PRO A 305 4.25 1.85 1.50
CA PRO A 305 3.75 1.86 0.14
C PRO A 305 2.39 1.17 -0.06
N ALA A 306 2.09 0.09 0.66
CA ALA A 306 0.83 -0.63 0.50
C ALA A 306 -0.33 0.20 1.07
N ARG A 307 -0.15 0.70 2.29
CA ARG A 307 -1.10 1.58 2.97
C ARG A 307 -1.32 2.89 2.22
N ASP A 308 -0.28 3.43 1.59
CA ASP A 308 -0.37 4.63 0.76
C ASP A 308 -1.29 4.47 -0.46
N VAL A 309 -1.34 3.28 -1.06
CA VAL A 309 -2.27 2.97 -2.16
C VAL A 309 -3.71 2.98 -1.66
N ASP A 310 -3.98 2.38 -0.51
CA ASP A 310 -5.32 2.32 0.07
C ASP A 310 -5.79 3.70 0.52
N ILE A 311 -4.94 4.47 1.21
CA ILE A 311 -5.23 5.86 1.57
C ILE A 311 -5.50 6.68 0.31
N SER A 312 -4.66 6.58 -0.73
CA SER A 312 -4.85 7.33 -1.97
C SER A 312 -6.16 6.97 -2.67
N ARG A 313 -6.52 5.68 -2.70
CA ARG A 313 -7.79 5.19 -3.27
C ARG A 313 -8.98 5.72 -2.47
N GLN A 314 -8.89 5.66 -1.14
CA GLN A 314 -9.93 6.17 -0.26
C GLN A 314 -10.09 7.68 -0.41
N MET A 315 -9.00 8.45 -0.46
CA MET A 315 -9.05 9.89 -0.73
C MET A 315 -9.73 10.18 -2.07
N SER A 316 -9.43 9.42 -3.13
CA SER A 316 -10.07 9.63 -4.43
C SER A 316 -11.59 9.36 -4.40
N GLN A 317 -12.04 8.41 -3.58
CA GLN A 317 -13.43 7.98 -3.50
C GLN A 317 -14.27 8.78 -2.48
N SER A 318 -13.67 9.17 -1.36
CA SER A 318 -14.38 9.75 -0.21
C SER A 318 -13.87 11.12 0.20
N ALA A 319 -13.01 11.77 -0.59
CA ALA A 319 -12.61 13.15 -0.32
C ALA A 319 -13.84 14.04 -0.21
N ARG A 320 -13.84 14.90 0.82
CA ARG A 320 -14.87 15.92 1.00
C ARG A 320 -14.66 17.01 -0.05
N MET A 321 -15.49 16.97 -1.09
CA MET A 321 -15.52 17.97 -2.16
C MET A 321 -16.59 19.03 -1.88
N TYR A 322 -16.28 20.27 -2.20
CA TYR A 322 -17.19 21.41 -2.00
C TYR A 322 -17.60 21.98 -3.36
N PRO A 323 -18.90 22.31 -3.59
CA PRO A 323 -19.32 23.01 -4.79
C PRO A 323 -18.75 24.44 -4.86
N ALA A 324 -18.66 25.00 -6.08
CA ALA A 324 -18.11 26.34 -6.33
C ALA A 324 -19.07 27.49 -5.96
N ASP A 325 -19.78 27.39 -4.84
CA ASP A 325 -20.71 28.41 -4.36
C ASP A 325 -20.18 29.15 -3.11
N PRO A 326 -20.61 30.40 -2.85
CA PRO A 326 -20.11 31.20 -1.73
C PRO A 326 -20.30 30.56 -0.35
N ALA A 327 -21.38 29.80 -0.12
CA ALA A 327 -21.63 29.16 1.16
C ALA A 327 -20.67 27.99 1.39
N SER A 328 -20.39 27.22 0.35
CA SER A 328 -19.40 26.14 0.35
C SER A 328 -17.97 26.65 0.55
N VAL A 329 -17.64 27.83 0.02
CA VAL A 329 -16.35 28.49 0.29
C VAL A 329 -16.17 28.82 1.77
N GLN A 330 -17.23 29.27 2.46
CA GLN A 330 -17.16 29.54 3.90
C GLN A 330 -16.98 28.25 4.71
N ARG A 331 -17.72 27.18 4.36
CA ARG A 331 -17.58 25.87 5.02
C ARG A 331 -16.19 25.28 4.83
N TYR A 332 -15.65 25.35 3.62
CA TYR A 332 -14.28 24.93 3.33
C TYR A 332 -13.26 25.66 4.21
N LYS A 333 -13.38 26.99 4.35
CA LYS A 333 -12.47 27.77 5.21
C LYS A 333 -12.53 27.34 6.67
N ALA A 334 -13.74 27.13 7.21
CA ALA A 334 -13.93 26.66 8.58
C ALA A 334 -13.36 25.25 8.79
N ASP A 335 -13.64 24.32 7.88
CA ASP A 335 -13.13 22.94 7.94
C ASP A 335 -11.60 22.91 7.80
N LEU A 336 -11.02 23.76 6.94
CA LEU A 336 -9.58 23.87 6.77
C LEU A 336 -8.91 24.44 8.03
N GLU A 337 -9.49 25.47 8.65
CA GLU A 337 -9.00 26.02 9.90
C GLU A 337 -9.06 24.98 11.03
N GLN A 338 -10.17 24.26 11.16
CA GLN A 338 -10.32 23.18 12.12
C GLN A 338 -9.27 22.09 11.89
N TRP A 339 -9.10 21.64 10.64
CA TRP A 339 -8.09 20.63 10.30
C TRP A 339 -6.67 21.12 10.61
N MET A 340 -6.33 22.37 10.28
CA MET A 340 -5.03 22.96 10.60
C MET A 340 -4.81 23.08 12.11
N SER A 341 -5.84 23.43 12.89
CA SER A 341 -5.75 23.50 14.35
C SER A 341 -5.41 22.15 14.98
N GLN A 342 -5.95 21.07 14.40
CA GLN A 342 -5.76 19.70 14.88
C GLN A 342 -4.41 19.11 14.44
N TYR A 343 -3.95 19.43 13.22
CA TYR A 343 -2.86 18.70 12.57
C TYR A 343 -1.62 19.54 12.22
N SER A 344 -1.60 20.85 12.51
CA SER A 344 -0.47 21.75 12.17
C SER A 344 0.90 21.27 12.68
N ASN A 345 0.94 20.64 13.85
CA ASN A 345 2.17 20.11 14.47
C ASN A 345 2.28 18.58 14.43
N SER A 346 1.36 17.88 13.74
CA SER A 346 1.41 16.43 13.67
C SER A 346 2.48 15.99 12.66
N PRO A 347 3.40 15.08 13.03
CA PRO A 347 4.34 14.48 12.08
C PRO A 347 3.64 13.54 11.07
N SER A 348 2.42 13.08 11.38
CA SER A 348 1.60 12.24 10.52
C SER A 348 0.15 12.76 10.58
N PRO A 349 -0.20 13.77 9.76
CA PRO A 349 -1.54 14.33 9.76
C PRO A 349 -2.52 13.37 9.07
N ASP A 350 -3.78 13.34 9.52
CA ASP A 350 -4.81 12.55 8.84
C ASP A 350 -5.21 13.23 7.52
N TYR A 351 -4.70 12.68 6.42
CA TYR A 351 -4.97 13.17 5.08
C TYR A 351 -6.38 12.81 4.58
N LEU A 352 -7.04 11.80 5.14
CA LEU A 352 -8.39 11.40 4.73
C LEU A 352 -9.43 12.47 5.10
N SER A 353 -9.20 13.20 6.18
CA SER A 353 -10.05 14.32 6.61
C SER A 353 -9.66 15.67 6.00
N PHE A 354 -8.69 15.72 5.07
CA PHE A 354 -8.24 16.99 4.48
C PHE A 354 -9.34 17.61 3.59
N PRO A 355 -9.74 18.88 3.83
CA PRO A 355 -10.74 19.55 3.00
C PRO A 355 -10.11 20.08 1.71
N PHE A 356 -10.74 19.83 0.56
CA PHE A 356 -10.25 20.26 -0.75
C PHE A 356 -10.92 21.54 -1.24
N THR A 357 -10.20 22.35 -2.01
CA THR A 357 -10.68 23.65 -2.51
C THR A 357 -12.00 23.51 -3.27
N PRO A 358 -13.01 24.36 -3.00
CA PRO A 358 -14.30 24.31 -3.67
C PRO A 358 -14.21 24.44 -5.19
N GLY A 359 -15.04 23.68 -5.92
CA GLY A 359 -15.08 23.68 -7.39
C GLY A 359 -13.95 22.91 -8.08
N THR A 360 -13.06 22.28 -7.32
CA THR A 360 -12.02 21.40 -7.86
C THR A 360 -12.54 19.97 -8.07
N ALA A 361 -11.78 19.16 -8.81
CA ALA A 361 -12.03 17.75 -8.98
C ALA A 361 -11.47 16.94 -7.79
N ALA A 362 -11.96 15.71 -7.61
CA ALA A 362 -11.47 14.80 -6.57
C ALA A 362 -9.98 14.50 -6.77
N PRO A 363 -9.20 14.31 -5.69
CA PRO A 363 -7.79 13.97 -5.81
C PRO A 363 -7.59 12.64 -6.54
N GLY A 364 -6.61 12.58 -7.44
CA GLY A 364 -6.33 11.36 -8.21
C GLY A 364 -7.26 11.12 -9.40
N SER A 365 -8.12 12.09 -9.75
CA SER A 365 -8.96 12.06 -10.94
C SER A 365 -8.22 12.42 -12.23
N ARG A 366 -6.89 12.57 -12.16
CA ARG A 366 -6.00 13.13 -13.20
C ARG A 366 -6.23 14.62 -13.44
N GLU A 367 -6.64 15.31 -12.40
CA GLU A 367 -6.70 16.76 -12.36
C GLU A 367 -5.30 17.39 -12.44
N CYS A 368 -5.25 18.68 -12.81
CA CYS A 368 -4.01 19.43 -12.68
C CYS A 368 -3.72 19.68 -11.19
N TYR A 369 -2.57 19.26 -10.68
CA TYR A 369 -2.24 19.43 -9.26
C TYR A 369 -2.12 20.90 -8.81
N ARG A 370 -1.94 21.84 -9.76
CA ARG A 370 -1.81 23.27 -9.48
C ARG A 370 -3.15 24.00 -9.33
N CYS A 371 -4.13 23.69 -10.16
CA CYS A 371 -5.45 24.34 -10.12
C CYS A 371 -6.58 23.43 -9.63
N GLY A 372 -6.32 22.13 -9.48
CA GLY A 372 -7.30 21.13 -9.04
C GLY A 372 -8.40 20.82 -10.06
N ILE A 373 -8.32 21.34 -11.30
CA ILE A 373 -9.37 21.18 -12.32
C ILE A 373 -8.99 20.08 -13.31
N LEU A 374 -9.99 19.30 -13.72
CA LEU A 374 -9.92 18.37 -14.85
C LEU A 374 -10.34 19.09 -16.13
N THR A 375 -9.47 19.18 -17.13
CA THR A 375 -9.76 19.82 -18.42
C THR A 375 -9.62 18.85 -19.58
N ALA A 376 -10.29 19.16 -20.70
CA ALA A 376 -10.08 18.52 -21.99
C ALA A 376 -9.60 19.58 -23.01
N PRO A 377 -8.35 19.50 -23.53
CA PRO A 377 -7.32 18.51 -23.23
C PRO A 377 -6.78 18.67 -21.79
N PRO A 378 -6.25 17.58 -21.19
CA PRO A 378 -5.66 17.67 -19.87
C PRO A 378 -4.39 18.54 -19.93
N HIS A 379 -4.19 19.38 -18.92
CA HIS A 379 -3.01 20.23 -18.80
C HIS A 379 -2.25 19.86 -17.53
N TYR A 380 -0.95 19.59 -17.67
CA TYR A 380 -0.10 19.21 -16.56
C TYR A 380 1.14 20.10 -16.54
N GLY A 381 1.52 20.54 -15.34
CA GLY A 381 2.75 21.28 -15.11
C GLY A 381 2.66 22.79 -15.30
N PRO A 382 3.75 23.52 -14.98
CA PRO A 382 3.74 24.96 -14.80
C PRO A 382 3.47 25.76 -16.09
N SER A 383 3.87 25.21 -17.24
CA SER A 383 3.74 25.87 -18.54
C SER A 383 2.39 25.66 -19.22
N ALA A 384 1.70 24.55 -18.92
CA ALA A 384 0.39 24.24 -19.50
C ALA A 384 -0.77 24.79 -18.64
N CYS A 385 -0.57 24.91 -17.33
CA CYS A 385 -1.55 25.48 -16.42
C CYS A 385 -1.55 27.00 -16.47
N LYS A 386 -2.60 27.58 -17.09
CA LYS A 386 -2.81 29.04 -17.18
C LYS A 386 -3.65 29.64 -16.04
N SER A 387 -3.93 28.87 -14.99
CA SER A 387 -4.61 29.39 -13.80
C SER A 387 -3.85 30.60 -13.26
N LEU A 388 -4.56 31.71 -13.05
CA LEU A 388 -4.00 32.85 -12.33
C LEU A 388 -3.83 32.47 -10.84
N ASN A 389 -2.95 33.15 -10.11
CA ASN A 389 -2.69 32.87 -8.68
C ASN A 389 -3.97 32.78 -7.82
N SER A 390 -5.04 33.49 -8.20
CA SER A 390 -6.36 33.45 -7.52
C SER A 390 -7.17 32.18 -7.76
N GLN A 391 -6.76 31.34 -8.71
CA GLN A 391 -7.38 30.07 -9.09
C GLN A 391 -6.48 28.85 -8.78
N GLU A 392 -5.33 29.08 -8.14
CA GLU A 392 -4.44 28.01 -7.70
C GLU A 392 -4.94 27.44 -6.37
N VAL A 393 -4.85 26.11 -6.24
CA VAL A 393 -5.12 25.47 -4.95
C VAL A 393 -3.96 25.75 -3.99
N PRO A 394 -4.20 25.74 -2.66
CA PRO A 394 -3.12 25.92 -1.70
C PRO A 394 -1.98 24.91 -1.89
N THR A 395 -0.73 25.32 -1.62
CA THR A 395 0.47 24.48 -1.81
C THR A 395 0.35 23.10 -1.15
N ARG A 396 -0.24 23.04 0.04
CA ARG A 396 -0.45 21.78 0.76
C ARG A 396 -1.42 20.85 0.02
N GLU A 397 -2.52 21.39 -0.51
CA GLU A 397 -3.46 20.64 -1.33
C GLU A 397 -2.80 20.15 -2.63
N SER A 398 -2.05 21.02 -3.30
CA SER A 398 -1.28 20.67 -4.51
C SER A 398 -0.32 19.50 -4.27
N ASN A 399 0.38 19.50 -3.13
CA ASN A 399 1.27 18.40 -2.73
C ASN A 399 0.49 17.09 -2.51
N ILE A 400 -0.63 17.15 -1.78
CA ILE A 400 -1.48 15.97 -1.53
C ILE A 400 -1.99 15.39 -2.85
N ARG A 401 -2.51 16.24 -3.75
CA ARG A 401 -2.98 15.84 -5.09
C ARG A 401 -1.86 15.18 -5.90
N SER A 402 -0.66 15.74 -5.85
CA SER A 402 0.51 15.18 -6.53
C SER A 402 0.87 13.79 -5.99
N ILE A 403 0.86 13.59 -4.67
CA ILE A 403 1.15 12.30 -4.04
C ILE A 403 0.09 11.26 -4.44
N VAL A 404 -1.20 11.57 -4.23
CA VAL A 404 -2.32 10.68 -4.58
C VAL A 404 -2.30 10.34 -6.06
N GLY A 405 -2.09 11.34 -6.93
CA GLY A 405 -2.02 11.16 -8.37
C GLY A 405 -0.85 10.29 -8.82
N GLN A 406 0.33 10.44 -8.21
CA GLN A 406 1.49 9.59 -8.51
C GLN A 406 1.31 8.14 -8.04
N ILE A 407 0.66 7.93 -6.90
CA ILE A 407 0.40 6.59 -6.37
C ILE A 407 -0.65 5.86 -7.22
N LEU A 408 -1.74 6.54 -7.58
CA LEU A 408 -2.83 5.92 -8.36
C LEU A 408 -2.51 5.81 -9.85
N HIS A 409 -1.71 6.75 -10.38
CA HIS A 409 -1.31 6.79 -11.79
C HIS A 409 0.22 6.89 -11.88
N PRO A 410 0.95 5.84 -11.49
CA PRO A 410 2.39 5.84 -11.58
C PRO A 410 2.78 6.15 -13.03
N PRO A 411 3.73 7.08 -13.26
CA PRO A 411 4.17 7.36 -14.62
C PRO A 411 4.58 6.04 -15.23
N ARG A 412 4.00 5.70 -16.41
CA ARG A 412 4.44 4.53 -17.18
C ARG A 412 5.95 4.65 -17.25
N GLN A 413 6.66 3.78 -16.54
CA GLN A 413 8.10 3.72 -16.65
C GLN A 413 8.33 3.54 -18.13
N ARG A 414 8.96 4.53 -18.78
CA ARG A 414 9.51 4.31 -20.10
C ARG A 414 10.46 3.16 -19.86
N THR A 415 10.07 1.98 -20.31
CA THR A 415 10.94 0.81 -20.34
C THR A 415 12.14 1.31 -21.10
N ALA A 416 13.20 1.68 -20.40
CA ALA A 416 14.49 1.79 -21.02
C ALA A 416 14.67 0.40 -21.62
N GLN A 417 14.82 0.33 -22.93
CA GLN A 417 15.24 -0.91 -23.57
C GLN A 417 16.60 -1.24 -22.95
N ILE A 418 16.57 -2.02 -21.88
CA ILE A 418 17.73 -2.74 -21.38
C ILE A 418 17.98 -3.73 -22.50
N SER A 419 19.03 -3.49 -23.28
CA SER A 419 19.54 -4.40 -24.28
C SER A 419 19.55 -5.80 -23.67
N GLN A 420 18.81 -6.72 -24.29
CA GLN A 420 18.86 -8.13 -23.96
C GLN A 420 20.33 -8.56 -23.98
N ILE A 421 20.91 -8.79 -22.80
CA ILE A 421 22.08 -9.65 -22.70
C ILE A 421 21.52 -11.04 -23.01
N ASN A 422 21.89 -11.59 -24.15
CA ASN A 422 21.58 -12.96 -24.53
C ASN A 422 22.03 -13.88 -23.41
N GLU A 423 21.09 -14.39 -22.62
CA GLU A 423 21.31 -15.54 -21.77
C GLU A 423 21.58 -16.73 -22.69
N ILE A 424 22.81 -17.22 -22.64
CA ILE A 424 23.22 -18.48 -23.25
C ILE A 424 22.40 -19.58 -22.55
N PRO A 425 21.65 -20.41 -23.28
CA PRO A 425 20.88 -21.50 -22.67
C PRO A 425 21.84 -22.53 -22.06
N TYR A 426 21.80 -22.65 -20.74
CA TYR A 426 22.38 -23.77 -20.00
C TYR A 426 21.57 -25.04 -20.27
N ASN A 427 21.78 -25.65 -21.44
CA ASN A 427 21.43 -27.04 -21.72
C ASN A 427 22.68 -27.74 -22.24
N LEU A 428 23.64 -27.99 -21.34
CA LEU A 428 24.79 -28.84 -21.63
C LEU A 428 25.42 -29.38 -20.34
N PHE A 429 24.61 -30.02 -19.50
CA PHE A 429 25.10 -31.02 -18.54
C PHE A 429 24.19 -32.24 -18.66
N GLY A 430 24.68 -33.21 -19.43
CA GLY A 430 24.12 -34.55 -19.50
C GLY A 430 24.27 -35.28 -18.18
N ASP A 431 23.47 -36.32 -18.05
CA ASP A 431 23.33 -37.20 -16.90
C ASP A 431 24.69 -37.59 -16.29
N PHE A 432 24.86 -37.24 -15.01
CA PHE A 432 26.02 -37.63 -14.21
C PHE A 432 25.77 -39.05 -13.70
N ASP A 433 26.45 -40.02 -14.31
CA ASP A 433 26.48 -41.42 -13.91
C ASP A 433 27.49 -41.59 -12.74
N PRO A 434 27.04 -41.91 -11.51
CA PRO A 434 27.90 -41.90 -10.32
C PRO A 434 28.87 -43.10 -10.22
N ASP A 435 28.88 -44.03 -11.17
CA ASP A 435 29.66 -45.27 -11.09
C ASP A 435 30.92 -45.33 -11.98
N GLN A 436 31.35 -44.23 -12.61
CA GLN A 436 32.62 -44.22 -13.35
C GLN A 436 33.85 -44.01 -12.45
N PRO A 437 34.83 -44.94 -12.44
CA PRO A 437 36.08 -44.74 -11.71
C PRO A 437 36.97 -43.70 -12.40
N LEU A 438 37.47 -42.76 -11.60
CA LEU A 438 38.43 -41.73 -11.98
C LEU A 438 39.72 -42.38 -12.51
N TYR A 439 40.00 -42.26 -13.80
CA TYR A 439 41.33 -42.51 -14.35
C TYR A 439 42.20 -41.28 -14.17
N GLU A 440 43.42 -41.50 -13.66
CA GLU A 440 44.50 -40.52 -13.58
C GLU A 440 44.80 -39.97 -14.97
N ILE A 441 44.77 -38.64 -15.09
CA ILE A 441 45.30 -37.94 -16.26
C ILE A 441 46.70 -37.49 -15.88
N GLU A 442 47.70 -38.23 -16.36
CA GLU A 442 49.09 -37.83 -16.37
C GLU A 442 49.26 -36.57 -17.22
N SER A 443 49.91 -35.57 -16.64
CA SER A 443 50.27 -34.31 -17.27
C SER A 443 51.50 -34.50 -18.17
N GLU A 444 51.30 -34.54 -19.49
CA GLU A 444 52.39 -34.37 -20.46
C GLU A 444 52.52 -32.90 -20.90
N ASN A 445 53.71 -32.35 -20.63
CA ASN A 445 54.22 -31.12 -21.20
C ASN A 445 54.59 -31.37 -22.68
N GLY A 446 54.09 -30.54 -23.59
CA GLY A 446 54.47 -30.58 -25.00
C GLY A 446 54.75 -29.18 -25.55
N GLU A 447 56.04 -28.90 -25.77
CA GLU A 447 56.56 -27.76 -26.52
C GLU A 447 56.02 -27.70 -27.96
N GLY A 448 56.08 -26.51 -28.59
CA GLY A 448 55.48 -26.17 -29.90
C GLY A 448 55.98 -26.96 -31.12
N PRO A 449 55.68 -26.48 -32.35
CA PRO A 449 56.53 -25.42 -32.90
C PRO A 449 55.83 -24.38 -33.79
N ALA A 450 56.64 -23.38 -34.12
CA ALA A 450 56.39 -22.25 -35.02
C ALA A 450 56.01 -22.63 -36.45
N VAL A 451 55.16 -21.80 -37.07
CA VAL A 451 55.44 -21.01 -38.29
C VAL A 451 54.66 -19.71 -38.22
#